data_AF-A0A518GZ58-F1
#
_entry.id   AF-A0A518GZ58-F1
#
_cell.length_a   1.000
_cell.length_b   1.000
_cell.length_c   1.000
_cell.angle_alpha   90.00
_cell.angle_beta   90.00
_cell.angle_gamma   90.00
#
_symmetry.space_group_name_H-M   'P 1'
#
loop_
_entity.id
_entity.type
_entity.pdbx_description
1 polymer ?
#
loop_
_entity_poly.entity_id
_entity_poly.type
_entity_poly.pdbx_seq_one_letter_code
_entity_poly.pdbx_strand_id
1 'polypeptide(L)'
;MQVPSRWLVGRKRTAEAEEALAEGEPSDLWLQSWWSLLDRMEPGDQLWEFKADECPGPGEPVDMPHAGYAVVRAGRVVDAIDVPWMGGPAPH
;
A
#
# COMPACT_ATOMS: atom_id res chain seq x y z
N MET A 1 -7.90 7.76 -0.16
CA MET A 1 -8.60 6.56 -0.66
C MET A 1 -9.17 5.80 0.53
N GLN A 2 -10.35 5.17 0.42
CA GLN A 2 -10.91 4.38 1.53
C GLN A 2 -10.57 2.90 1.32
N VAL A 3 -9.51 2.41 1.98
CA VAL A 3 -9.11 1.01 1.94
C VAL A 3 -10.00 0.21 2.91
N PRO A 4 -10.82 -0.74 2.44
CA PRO A 4 -11.60 -1.58 3.33
C PRO A 4 -10.69 -2.55 4.08
N SER A 5 -11.00 -2.82 5.35
CA SER A 5 -10.17 -3.66 6.23
C SER A 5 -10.01 -5.11 5.74
N ARG A 6 -10.88 -5.57 4.83
CA ARG A 6 -10.76 -6.87 4.15
C ARG A 6 -9.56 -6.98 3.20
N TRP A 7 -9.03 -5.85 2.73
CA TRP A 7 -7.84 -5.82 1.85
C TRP A 7 -6.53 -5.86 2.64
N LEU A 8 -6.59 -5.70 3.97
CA LEU A 8 -5.41 -5.73 4.83
C LEU A 8 -4.87 -7.15 4.89
N VAL A 9 -3.69 -7.36 4.31
CA VAL A 9 -3.07 -8.68 4.17
C VAL A 9 -2.29 -9.02 5.44
N GLY A 10 -1.48 -8.08 5.91
CA GLY A 10 -0.61 -8.30 7.05
C GLY A 10 -0.13 -7.00 7.66
N ARG A 11 -0.04 -6.98 8.98
CA ARG A 11 0.60 -5.90 9.70
C ARG A 11 2.09 -5.90 9.34
N LYS A 12 2.58 -4.74 8.91
CA LYS A 12 3.99 -4.53 8.58
C LYS A 12 4.63 -3.56 9.57
N ARG A 13 5.92 -3.72 9.80
CA ARG A 13 6.72 -2.69 10.46
C ARG A 13 7.15 -1.65 9.43
N THR A 14 7.31 -0.41 9.86
CA THR A 14 7.86 0.67 9.02
C THR A 14 9.19 0.25 8.40
N ALA A 15 10.08 -0.36 9.19
CA ALA A 15 11.36 -0.89 8.71
C ALA A 15 11.22 -1.97 7.60
N GLU A 16 10.20 -2.83 7.66
CA GLU A 16 9.98 -3.85 6.61
C GLU A 16 9.49 -3.22 5.31
N ALA A 17 8.68 -2.16 5.42
CA ALA A 17 8.28 -1.40 4.24
C ALA A 17 9.48 -0.66 3.66
N GLU A 18 10.31 -0.02 4.50
CA GLU A 18 11.55 0.64 4.07
C GLU A 18 12.55 -0.31 3.39
N GLU A 19 12.67 -1.55 3.85
CA GLU A 19 13.50 -2.56 3.20
C GLU A 19 12.99 -2.89 1.79
N ALA A 20 11.66 -3.08 1.63
CA ALA A 20 11.07 -3.28 0.31
C ALA A 20 11.25 -2.08 -0.63
N LEU A 21 11.33 -0.86 -0.08
CA LEU A 21 11.63 0.35 -0.84
C LEU A 21 13.09 0.43 -1.28
N ALA A 22 14.02 -0.06 -0.46
CA ALA A 22 15.41 -0.14 -0.88
C ALA A 22 15.60 -1.09 -2.08
N GLU A 23 14.77 -2.13 -2.19
CA GLU A 23 14.80 -3.07 -3.32
C GLU A 23 14.06 -2.58 -4.56
N GLY A 24 13.03 -1.74 -4.38
CA GLY A 24 12.11 -1.36 -5.44
C GLY A 24 12.53 -0.21 -6.34
N GLU A 25 13.51 0.63 -5.97
CA GLU A 25 13.75 1.93 -6.65
C GLU A 25 12.47 2.81 -6.77
N PRO A 26 11.73 3.05 -5.68
CA PRO A 26 10.51 3.85 -5.71
C PRO A 26 10.79 5.27 -6.21
N SER A 27 9.86 5.82 -6.99
CA SER A 27 9.95 7.21 -7.43
C SER A 27 10.01 8.20 -6.25
N ASP A 28 10.70 9.33 -6.42
CA ASP A 28 10.80 10.38 -5.40
C ASP A 28 9.42 10.88 -4.91
N LEU A 29 8.44 10.97 -5.81
CA LEU A 29 7.06 11.37 -5.48
C LEU A 29 6.40 10.38 -4.53
N TRP A 30 6.66 9.10 -4.72
CA TRP A 30 6.15 8.06 -3.83
C TRP A 30 6.86 8.09 -2.48
N LEU A 31 8.19 8.27 -2.46
CA LEU A 31 8.95 8.43 -1.23
C LEU A 31 8.45 9.63 -0.40
N GLN A 32 8.15 10.76 -1.04
CA GLN A 32 7.54 11.91 -0.34
C GLN A 32 6.18 11.56 0.28
N SER A 33 5.37 10.76 -0.42
CA SER A 33 4.07 10.29 0.08
C SER A 33 4.24 9.35 1.28
N TRP A 34 5.24 8.45 1.22
CA TRP A 34 5.64 7.56 2.31
C TRP A 34 6.10 8.34 3.54
N TRP A 35 7.04 9.27 3.40
CA TRP A 35 7.52 10.10 4.51
C TRP A 35 6.39 10.93 5.12
N SER A 36 5.51 11.49 4.29
CA SER A 36 4.34 12.23 4.77
C SER A 36 3.34 11.35 5.49
N LEU A 37 3.20 10.07 5.10
CA LEU A 37 2.37 9.10 5.82
C LEU A 37 2.99 8.75 7.17
N LEU A 38 4.30 8.51 7.23
CA LEU A 38 5.01 8.24 8.48
C LEU A 38 4.96 9.41 9.46
N ASP A 39 5.11 10.65 8.97
CA ASP A 39 5.00 11.87 9.78
C ASP A 39 3.60 12.03 10.42
N ARG A 40 2.57 11.57 9.73
CA ARG A 40 1.18 11.59 10.21
C ARG A 40 0.83 10.43 11.15
N MET A 41 1.70 9.42 11.30
CA MET A 41 1.47 8.31 12.22
C MET A 41 1.66 8.76 13.67
N GLU A 42 0.67 8.45 14.49
CA GLU A 42 0.71 8.69 15.93
C GLU A 42 1.19 7.43 16.69
N PRO A 43 1.78 7.58 17.89
CA PRO A 43 2.12 6.44 18.73
C PRO A 43 0.88 5.60 19.06
N GLY A 44 0.88 4.34 18.58
CA GLY A 44 -0.25 3.42 18.68
C GLY A 44 -0.86 3.03 17.33
N ASP A 45 -0.50 3.74 16.26
CA ASP A 45 -0.87 3.39 14.90
C ASP A 45 -0.17 2.13 14.43
N GLN A 46 -0.89 1.36 13.61
CA GLN A 46 -0.38 0.14 13.02
C GLN A 46 -0.30 0.32 11.52
N LEU A 47 0.86 0.05 10.94
CA LEU A 47 1.03 -0.03 9.50
C LEU A 47 0.60 -1.41 9.01
N TRP A 48 -0.20 -1.44 7.96
CA TRP A 48 -0.69 -2.65 7.31
C TRP A 48 -0.42 -2.59 5.83
N GLU A 49 0.05 -3.69 5.26
CA GLU A 49 0.04 -3.88 3.82
C GLU A 49 -1.38 -4.23 3.39
N PHE A 50 -1.87 -3.57 2.34
CA PHE A 50 -3.12 -3.93 1.69
C PHE A 50 -2.86 -4.34 0.23
N LYS A 51 -3.66 -5.29 -0.23
CA LYS A 51 -3.73 -5.68 -1.64
C LYS A 51 -5.20 -5.75 -1.99
N ALA A 52 -5.62 -4.95 -2.97
CA ALA A 52 -6.94 -5.09 -3.54
C ALA A 52 -7.08 -6.52 -4.08
N ASP A 53 -8.05 -7.22 -3.51
CA ASP A 53 -8.47 -8.53 -3.98
C ASP A 53 -9.25 -8.32 -5.28
N GLU A 54 -8.52 -8.11 -6.37
CA GLU A 54 -9.09 -8.07 -7.71
C GLU A 54 -8.47 -9.24 -8.46
N CYS A 55 -9.09 -10.41 -8.31
CA CYS A 55 -9.06 -11.42 -9.36
C CYS A 55 -10.10 -10.95 -10.39
N PRO A 56 -9.71 -10.23 -11.47
CA PRO A 56 -10.68 -9.82 -12.47
C PRO A 56 -11.32 -11.08 -13.05
N GLY A 57 -12.65 -11.09 -13.12
CA GLY A 57 -13.34 -12.06 -13.95
C GLY A 57 -12.82 -11.95 -15.39
N PRO A 58 -12.82 -13.04 -16.17
CA PRO A 58 -12.36 -12.99 -17.55
C PRO A 58 -13.20 -11.97 -18.34
N GLY A 59 -12.58 -10.85 -18.74
CA GLY A 59 -13.18 -9.85 -19.65
C GLY A 59 -13.46 -8.47 -19.06
N GLU A 60 -13.21 -8.22 -17.77
CA GLU A 60 -13.25 -6.85 -17.24
C GLU A 60 -11.90 -6.14 -17.44
N PRO A 61 -11.90 -4.83 -17.77
CA PRO A 61 -10.67 -4.06 -17.73
C PRO A 61 -10.12 -4.19 -16.31
N VAL A 62 -8.87 -4.63 -16.21
CA VAL A 62 -8.10 -4.60 -14.97
C VAL A 62 -8.01 -3.14 -14.53
N ASP A 63 -8.95 -2.69 -13.69
CA ASP A 63 -8.62 -1.66 -12.72
C ASP A 63 -7.40 -2.21 -11.97
N MET A 64 -6.30 -1.47 -12.07
CA MET A 64 -4.98 -1.97 -11.69
C MET A 64 -5.01 -2.48 -10.25
N PRO A 65 -4.38 -3.62 -9.92
CA PRO A 65 -4.40 -4.14 -8.56
C PRO A 65 -3.79 -3.10 -7.61
N HIS A 66 -4.64 -2.49 -6.78
CA HIS A 66 -4.26 -1.51 -5.78
C HIS A 66 -3.55 -2.20 -4.61
N ALA A 67 -2.23 -2.31 -4.68
CA ALA A 67 -1.41 -2.69 -3.54
C ALA A 67 -0.85 -1.44 -2.86
N GLY A 68 -0.63 -1.48 -1.56
CA GLY A 68 -0.09 -0.34 -0.84
C GLY A 68 0.05 -0.55 0.66
N TYR A 69 0.26 0.57 1.36
CA TYR A 69 0.35 0.61 2.81
C TYR A 69 -0.76 1.48 3.39
N ALA A 70 -1.44 0.97 4.41
CA ALA A 70 -2.50 1.63 5.14
C ALA A 70 -2.13 1.79 6.61
N VAL A 71 -2.47 2.93 7.18
CA VAL A 71 -2.37 3.20 8.62
C VAL A 71 -3.69 2.86 9.28
N VAL A 72 -3.65 1.98 10.26
CA VAL A 72 -4.81 1.53 11.04
C VAL A 72 -4.70 2.04 12.46
N ARG A 73 -5.67 2.86 12.86
CA ARG A 73 -5.83 3.40 14.22
C ARG A 73 -7.11 2.84 14.82
N ALA A 74 -7.02 2.22 16.00
CA ALA A 74 -8.16 1.62 16.70
C ALA A 74 -9.03 0.70 15.80
N GLY A 75 -8.40 -0.05 14.90
CA GLY A 75 -9.08 -0.96 13.97
C GLY A 75 -9.74 -0.30 12.74
N ARG A 76 -9.49 0.99 12.50
CA ARG A 76 -9.98 1.72 11.33
C ARG A 76 -8.82 2.23 10.50
N VAL A 77 -8.92 2.10 9.18
CA VAL A 77 -7.97 2.73 8.27
C VAL A 77 -8.18 4.24 8.34
N VAL A 78 -7.12 4.97 8.71
CA VAL A 78 -7.12 6.43 8.81
C VAL A 78 -6.38 7.09 7.67
N ASP A 79 -5.40 6.41 7.09
CA ASP A 79 -4.64 6.88 5.93
C ASP A 79 -4.15 5.70 5.10
N ALA A 80 -3.86 5.93 3.83
CA ALA A 80 -3.33 4.92 2.93
C ALA A 80 -2.58 5.55 1.76
N ILE A 81 -1.52 4.88 1.33
CA ILE A 81 -0.80 5.17 0.09
C ILE A 81 -0.79 3.92 -0.78
N ASP A 82 -1.00 4.09 -2.08
CA ASP A 82 -0.78 3.05 -3.07
C ASP A 82 0.72 2.94 -3.37
N VAL A 83 1.22 1.72 -3.55
CA VAL A 83 2.52 1.52 -4.19
C VAL A 83 2.34 1.66 -5.71
N PRO A 84 3.09 2.54 -6.39
CA PRO A 84 3.09 2.59 -7.84
C PRO A 84 3.59 1.24 -8.33
N TRP A 85 2.84 0.62 -9.24
CA TRP A 85 3.26 -0.64 -9.85
C TRP A 85 4.68 -0.52 -10.38
N MET A 86 5.62 -1.18 -9.71
CA MET A 86 7.03 -1.23 -10.09
C MET A 86 7.21 -2.38 -11.07
N GLY A 87 6.66 -2.18 -12.28
CA GLY A 87 7.10 -2.83 -13.50
C GLY A 87 7.33 -4.35 -13.46
N GLY A 88 6.36 -5.15 -13.05
CA GLY A 88 6.24 -6.50 -13.62
C GLY A 88 5.80 -6.37 -15.10
N PRO A 89 6.23 -7.28 -16.00
CA PRO A 89 5.91 -7.16 -17.43
C PRO A 89 4.40 -7.01 -17.59
N ALA A 90 3.99 -6.00 -18.36
CA ALA A 90 2.60 -5.84 -18.74
C ALA A 90 2.11 -7.16 -19.37
N PRO A 91 0.94 -7.68 -18.97
CA PRO A 91 0.38 -8.83 -19.67
C PRO A 91 0.18 -8.45 -21.15
N HIS A 92 0.91 -9.13 -22.03
CA HIS A 92 0.84 -9.01 -23.48
C HIS A 92 -0.45 -9.62 -24.04
#